data_AF-A0A7C7JWU9-F1
#
_entry.id   AF-A0A7C7JWU9-F1
#
_cell.length_a   1.000
_cell.length_b   1.000
_cell.length_c   1.000
_cell.angle_alpha   90.00
_cell.angle_beta   90.00
_cell.angle_gamma   90.00
#
_symmetry.space_group_name_H-M   'P 1'
#
loop_
_entity.id
_entity.type
_entity.pdbx_description
1 polymer ?
#
loop_
_entity_poly.entity_id
_entity_poly.type
_entity_poly.pdbx_seq_one_letter_code
_entity_poly.pdbx_strand_id
1 'polypeptide(L)'
;MSFAKRLRRFTLLIFCISLVTAQSRDEVIELTHPVTGSMVDTNFVDVEVAVADFFTVGNPGCSDCDGYIQITMDGTAVGQMTSDAAVTVFGLSESSHFIEIEALDPSGASFSTVVYDSATFTVDMVSVPNICPARNLDVVAGDARNFLYWS
;
A
#
# COMPACT_ATOMS: atom_id res chain seq x y z
N MET A 1 -39.05 -26.44 -19.05
CA MET A 1 -38.28 -25.23 -19.45
C MET A 1 -36.84 -25.62 -19.71
N SER A 2 -36.33 -25.43 -20.94
CA SER A 2 -35.02 -25.93 -21.39
C SER A 2 -33.84 -25.38 -20.56
N PHE A 3 -32.86 -26.24 -20.26
CA PHE A 3 -31.61 -25.95 -19.56
C PHE A 3 -30.89 -24.71 -20.13
N ALA A 4 -30.94 -24.52 -21.45
CA ALA A 4 -30.37 -23.37 -22.14
C ALA A 4 -30.98 -22.02 -21.71
N LYS A 5 -32.28 -21.99 -21.37
CA LYS A 5 -32.94 -20.77 -20.87
C LYS A 5 -32.56 -20.45 -19.43
N ARG A 6 -32.20 -21.45 -18.61
CA ARG A 6 -31.70 -21.24 -17.25
C ARG A 6 -30.26 -20.75 -17.26
N LEU A 7 -29.38 -21.38 -18.05
CA LEU A 7 -27.98 -20.98 -18.18
C LEU A 7 -27.83 -19.53 -18.67
N ARG A 8 -28.59 -19.14 -19.70
CA ARG A 8 -28.59 -17.77 -20.23
C ARG A 8 -29.05 -16.71 -19.22
N ARG A 9 -29.94 -17.06 -18.29
CA ARG A 9 -30.39 -16.17 -17.20
C ARG A 9 -29.34 -16.02 -16.11
N PHE A 10 -28.64 -17.11 -15.75
CA PHE A 10 -27.55 -17.05 -14.78
C PHE A 10 -26.37 -16.23 -15.28
N THR A 11 -25.96 -16.39 -16.54
CA THR A 11 -24.87 -15.58 -17.12
C THR A 11 -25.23 -14.10 -17.16
N LEU A 12 -26.48 -13.75 -17.48
CA LEU A 12 -26.96 -12.36 -17.49
C LEU A 12 -26.97 -11.75 -16.09
N LEU A 13 -27.40 -12.52 -15.08
CA LEU A 13 -27.38 -12.10 -13.68
C LEU A 13 -25.95 -11.87 -13.18
N ILE A 14 -25.01 -12.78 -13.49
CA ILE A 14 -23.60 -12.64 -13.11
C ILE A 14 -22.98 -11.42 -13.79
N PHE A 15 -23.27 -11.19 -15.07
CA PHE A 15 -22.82 -10.01 -15.82
C PHE A 15 -23.38 -8.70 -15.23
N CYS A 16 -24.67 -8.67 -14.86
CA CYS A 16 -25.27 -7.51 -14.20
C CYS A 16 -24.68 -7.27 -12.80
N ILE A 17 -24.42 -8.32 -12.01
CA ILE A 17 -23.82 -8.18 -10.67
C ILE A 17 -22.38 -7.67 -10.79
N SER A 18 -21.61 -8.16 -11.77
CA SER A 18 -20.24 -7.67 -12.01
C SER A 18 -20.19 -6.24 -12.55
N LEU A 19 -21.22 -5.79 -13.28
CA LEU A 19 -21.40 -4.39 -13.66
C LEU A 19 -21.78 -3.49 -12.46
N VAL A 20 -22.56 -3.97 -11.50
CA VAL A 20 -22.94 -3.21 -10.29
C VAL A 20 -21.77 -3.08 -9.32
N THR A 21 -20.87 -4.07 -9.24
CA THR A 21 -19.64 -3.96 -8.43
C THR A 21 -18.52 -3.17 -9.12
N ALA A 22 -18.65 -2.89 -10.43
CA ALA A 22 -17.68 -2.12 -11.21
C ALA A 22 -18.08 -0.64 -11.44
N GLN A 23 -19.23 -0.21 -10.90
CA GLN A 23 -19.63 1.20 -10.91
C GLN A 23 -18.94 1.90 -9.74
N SER A 24 -17.73 2.39 -10.00
CA SER A 24 -17.18 3.64 -9.48
C SER A 24 -17.64 4.04 -8.08
N ARG A 25 -16.84 3.72 -7.05
CA ARG A 25 -16.53 4.78 -6.08
C ARG A 25 -15.86 5.85 -6.93
N ASP A 26 -16.50 7.00 -7.09
CA ASP A 26 -15.81 8.19 -7.58
C ASP A 26 -14.88 8.60 -6.44
N GLU A 27 -13.74 7.91 -6.36
CA GLU A 27 -12.77 8.09 -5.29
C GLU A 27 -11.99 9.36 -5.59
N VAL A 28 -12.06 10.33 -4.69
CA VAL A 28 -11.38 11.62 -4.85
C VAL A 28 -9.87 11.43 -4.96
N ILE A 29 -9.35 10.45 -4.21
CA ILE A 29 -7.96 10.00 -4.24
C ILE A 29 -7.93 8.47 -4.28
N GLU A 30 -7.00 7.88 -5.00
CA GLU A 30 -6.75 6.44 -5.02
C GLU A 30 -5.25 6.20 -4.89
N LEU A 31 -4.84 5.33 -3.97
CA LEU A 31 -3.44 4.95 -3.79
C LEU A 31 -3.05 3.96 -4.89
N THR A 32 -2.24 4.40 -5.85
CA THR A 32 -1.80 3.53 -6.95
C THR A 32 -0.52 2.76 -6.61
N HIS A 33 0.36 3.36 -5.80
CA HIS A 33 1.54 2.68 -5.27
C HIS A 33 1.85 3.13 -3.83
N PRO A 34 2.22 2.21 -2.93
CA PRO A 34 2.37 0.76 -3.13
C PRO A 34 1.02 0.01 -3.20
N VAL A 35 0.99 -1.09 -3.95
CA VAL A 35 -0.19 -1.97 -4.07
C VAL A 35 -0.22 -2.99 -2.95
N THR A 36 -1.41 -3.30 -2.43
CA THR A 36 -1.56 -4.32 -1.39
C THR A 36 -0.97 -5.67 -1.78
N GLY A 37 -0.13 -6.23 -0.92
CA GLY A 37 0.57 -7.50 -1.11
C GLY A 37 1.87 -7.41 -1.91
N SER A 38 2.30 -6.20 -2.31
CA SER A 38 3.59 -6.01 -2.97
C SER A 38 4.76 -6.24 -2.01
N MET A 39 5.90 -6.61 -2.58
CA MET A 39 7.19 -6.66 -1.89
C MET A 39 8.08 -5.53 -2.41
N VAL A 40 8.73 -4.83 -1.49
CA VAL A 40 9.69 -3.76 -1.74
C VAL A 40 11.06 -4.22 -1.23
N ASP A 41 12.07 -4.19 -2.10
CA ASP A 41 13.42 -4.70 -1.80
C ASP A 41 14.41 -3.61 -1.34
N THR A 42 13.89 -2.39 -1.15
CA THR A 42 14.60 -1.20 -0.70
C THR A 42 14.09 -0.72 0.66
N ASN A 43 14.82 0.22 1.27
CA ASN A 43 14.39 0.89 2.51
C ASN A 43 13.54 2.14 2.27
N PHE A 44 12.97 2.27 1.08
CA PHE A 44 12.12 3.39 0.70
C PHE A 44 11.03 2.92 -0.25
N VAL A 45 9.91 3.63 -0.27
CA VAL A 45 8.82 3.36 -1.21
C VAL A 45 8.35 4.67 -1.83
N ASP A 46 8.07 4.64 -3.12
CA ASP A 46 7.42 5.76 -3.80
C ASP A 46 5.91 5.64 -3.60
N VAL A 47 5.33 6.71 -3.07
CA VAL A 47 3.89 6.87 -2.87
C VAL A 47 3.34 7.61 -4.07
N GLU A 48 2.46 6.93 -4.82
CA GLU A 48 1.81 7.46 -6.01
C GLU A 48 0.30 7.39 -5.83
N VAL A 49 -0.38 8.43 -6.29
CA VAL A 49 -1.83 8.57 -6.14
C VAL A 49 -2.46 9.01 -7.45
N ALA A 50 -3.64 8.50 -7.74
CA ALA A 50 -4.53 9.09 -8.71
C ALA A 50 -5.46 10.07 -7.98
N VAL A 51 -5.63 11.27 -8.55
CA VAL A 51 -6.52 12.30 -8.00
C VAL A 51 -7.59 12.58 -9.03
N ALA A 52 -8.84 12.71 -8.57
CA ALA A 52 -9.95 13.05 -9.44
C ALA A 52 -9.81 14.47 -10.03
N ASP A 53 -10.21 14.66 -11.29
CA ASP A 53 -10.06 15.94 -12.02
C ASP A 53 -10.77 17.13 -11.35
N PHE A 54 -11.75 16.88 -10.47
CA PHE A 54 -12.49 17.91 -9.75
C PHE A 54 -11.88 18.28 -8.39
N PHE A 55 -10.77 17.65 -7.98
CA PHE A 55 -10.08 17.91 -6.72
C PHE A 55 -8.69 18.46 -6.96
N THR A 56 -8.43 19.67 -6.47
CA THR A 56 -7.17 20.37 -6.63
C THR A 56 -6.31 20.19 -5.38
N VAL A 57 -5.26 19.38 -5.49
CA VAL A 57 -4.24 19.24 -4.43
C VAL A 57 -3.32 20.47 -4.45
N GLY A 58 -3.00 20.99 -3.28
CA GLY A 58 -2.05 22.09 -3.13
C GLY A 58 -1.36 22.09 -1.76
N ASN A 59 -0.82 23.24 -1.38
CA ASN A 59 -0.14 23.39 -0.09
C ASN A 59 -1.15 23.58 1.05
N PRO A 60 -0.79 23.17 2.29
CA PRO A 60 -1.55 23.57 3.48
C PRO A 60 -1.72 25.09 3.54
N GLY A 61 -2.94 25.55 3.81
CA GLY A 61 -3.31 26.97 3.85
C GLY A 61 -3.52 27.64 2.50
N CYS A 62 -3.57 26.88 1.39
CA CYS A 62 -3.93 27.41 0.08
C CYS A 62 -5.33 28.08 0.11
N SER A 63 -5.56 29.00 -0.83
CA SER A 63 -6.87 29.65 -1.01
C SER A 63 -7.56 29.29 -2.32
N ASP A 64 -6.84 28.57 -3.16
CA ASP A 64 -7.13 28.21 -4.55
C ASP A 64 -7.03 26.69 -4.79
N CYS A 65 -6.98 25.90 -3.72
CA CYS A 65 -6.97 24.44 -3.77
C CYS A 65 -8.03 23.86 -2.83
N ASP A 66 -8.42 22.61 -3.07
CA ASP A 66 -9.40 21.92 -2.24
C ASP A 66 -8.76 21.33 -0.98
N GLY A 67 -7.46 21.01 -1.01
CA GLY A 67 -6.76 20.40 0.11
C GLY A 67 -5.38 19.87 -0.22
N TYR A 68 -4.85 19.04 0.68
CA TYR A 68 -3.60 18.30 0.49
C TYR A 68 -3.75 16.86 0.98
N ILE A 69 -2.83 15.97 0.61
CA ILE A 69 -2.89 14.56 1.02
C ILE A 69 -1.87 14.31 2.13
N GLN A 70 -2.31 13.80 3.27
CA GLN A 70 -1.46 13.36 4.37
C GLN A 70 -1.08 11.89 4.15
N ILE A 71 0.21 11.58 4.26
CA ILE A 71 0.72 10.20 4.21
C ILE A 71 1.00 9.75 5.64
N THR A 72 0.38 8.66 6.03
CA THR A 72 0.54 8.00 7.33
C THR A 72 1.07 6.59 7.10
N MET A 73 2.11 6.23 7.84
CA MET A 73 2.70 4.89 7.80
C MET A 73 2.73 4.32 9.20
N ASP A 74 2.14 3.14 9.38
CA ASP A 74 2.00 2.44 10.66
C ASP A 74 1.45 3.35 11.78
N GLY A 75 0.49 4.22 11.42
CA GLY A 75 -0.12 5.20 12.34
C GLY A 75 0.71 6.45 12.63
N THR A 76 1.84 6.64 11.95
CA THR A 76 2.70 7.83 12.08
C THR A 76 2.70 8.65 10.80
N ALA A 77 2.50 9.97 10.92
CA ALA A 77 2.63 10.89 9.79
C ALA A 77 4.08 10.90 9.27
N VAL A 78 4.29 10.56 8.00
CA VAL A 78 5.61 10.46 7.37
C VAL A 78 5.85 11.47 6.26
N GLY A 79 4.78 12.07 5.73
CA GLY A 79 4.89 13.03 4.64
C GLY A 79 3.53 13.59 4.23
N GLN A 80 3.55 14.43 3.19
CA GLN A 80 2.35 15.00 2.59
C GLN A 80 2.59 15.17 1.09
N MET A 81 1.52 15.09 0.30
CA MET A 81 1.54 15.38 -1.13
C MET A 81 0.81 16.70 -1.37
N THR A 82 1.50 17.65 -1.99
CA THR A 82 0.96 18.97 -2.37
C THR A 82 0.77 19.11 -3.89
N SER A 83 0.89 17.99 -4.60
CA SER A 83 0.59 17.80 -6.01
C SER A 83 0.38 16.29 -6.27
N ASP A 84 0.00 15.92 -7.48
CA ASP A 84 -0.10 14.54 -7.97
C ASP A 84 1.26 13.87 -8.28
N ALA A 85 2.37 14.52 -7.87
CA ALA A 85 3.70 13.99 -8.08
C ALA A 85 4.03 12.94 -7.00
N ALA A 86 4.72 11.88 -7.40
CA ALA A 86 5.17 10.83 -6.50
C ALA A 86 6.02 11.38 -5.34
N VAL A 87 5.80 10.85 -4.13
CA VAL A 87 6.55 11.21 -2.93
C VAL A 87 7.26 9.98 -2.38
N THR A 88 8.58 10.04 -2.25
CA THR A 88 9.36 8.94 -1.67
C THR A 88 9.35 9.00 -0.14
N VAL A 89 8.95 7.90 0.50
CA VAL A 89 9.07 7.69 1.94
C VAL A 89 10.31 6.85 2.20
N PHE A 90 11.24 7.35 3.03
CA PHE A 90 12.52 6.70 3.35
C PHE A 90 12.54 6.12 4.77
N GLY A 91 13.51 5.24 5.02
CA GLY A 91 13.81 4.76 6.37
C GLY A 91 12.91 3.62 6.83
N LEU A 92 12.35 2.87 5.88
CA LEU A 92 11.53 1.70 6.18
C LEU A 92 12.37 0.58 6.78
N SER A 93 11.82 -0.13 7.75
CA SER A 93 12.41 -1.33 8.32
C SER A 93 11.96 -2.57 7.56
N GLU A 94 12.63 -3.70 7.76
CA GLU A 94 12.08 -4.97 7.27
C GLU A 94 10.89 -5.40 8.11
N SER A 95 9.71 -5.37 7.48
CA SER A 95 8.46 -5.79 8.07
C SER A 95 7.32 -5.62 7.07
N SER A 96 6.13 -6.10 7.46
CA SER A 96 4.88 -5.62 6.86
C SER A 96 4.63 -4.19 7.34
N HIS A 97 4.31 -3.30 6.41
CA HIS A 97 3.94 -1.91 6.65
C HIS A 97 2.51 -1.64 6.18
N PHE A 98 1.77 -0.84 6.93
CA PHE A 98 0.47 -0.33 6.58
C PHE A 98 0.58 1.16 6.23
N ILE A 99 0.24 1.50 4.99
CA ILE A 99 0.17 2.89 4.52
C ILE A 99 -1.27 3.32 4.37
N GLU A 100 -1.54 4.54 4.81
CA GLU A 100 -2.82 5.23 4.64
C GLU A 100 -2.54 6.61 4.07
N ILE A 101 -3.34 7.01 3.09
CA ILE A 101 -3.39 8.36 2.56
C ILE A 101 -4.76 8.97 2.87
N GLU A 102 -4.79 10.22 3.31
CA GLU A 102 -6.03 10.95 3.60
C GLU A 102 -5.99 12.31 2.93
N ALA A 103 -7.07 12.70 2.25
CA ALA A 103 -7.25 14.08 1.80
C ALA A 103 -7.75 14.94 2.97
N LEU A 104 -7.01 16.00 3.27
CA LEU A 104 -7.34 16.99 4.29
C LEU A 104 -7.68 18.32 3.62
N ASP A 105 -8.56 19.10 4.24
CA ASP A 105 -8.84 20.45 3.81
C ASP A 105 -7.61 21.37 3.99
N PRO A 106 -7.60 22.60 3.43
CA PRO A 106 -6.44 23.49 3.54
C PRO A 106 -6.09 23.88 4.98
N SER A 107 -7.01 23.71 5.94
CA SER A 107 -6.76 23.95 7.36
C SER A 107 -6.13 22.76 8.08
N GLY A 108 -6.04 21.60 7.41
CA GLY A 108 -5.53 20.33 7.95
C GLY A 108 -6.59 19.52 8.70
N ALA A 109 -7.88 19.83 8.50
CA ALA A 109 -8.98 19.05 9.06
C ALA A 109 -9.48 18.03 8.03
N SER A 110 -9.93 16.87 8.51
CA SER A 110 -10.61 15.88 7.68
C SER A 110 -11.92 16.46 7.13
N PHE A 111 -12.26 16.10 5.90
CA PHE A 111 -13.57 16.41 5.34
C PHE A 111 -14.69 15.73 6.13
N SER A 112 -15.92 16.27 6.01
CA SER A 112 -17.10 15.74 6.72
C SER A 112 -17.36 14.24 6.49
N THR A 113 -17.02 13.76 5.29
CA THR A 113 -16.83 12.34 5.00
C THR A 113 -15.33 12.17 4.78
N VAL A 114 -14.70 11.30 5.58
CA VAL A 114 -13.26 11.06 5.46
C VAL A 114 -12.96 10.47 4.09
N VAL A 115 -12.03 11.08 3.39
CA VAL A 115 -11.56 10.68 2.07
C VAL A 115 -10.18 10.08 2.25
N TYR A 116 -10.09 8.76 2.20
CA TYR A 116 -8.84 8.05 2.45
C TYR A 116 -8.77 6.76 1.63
N ASP A 117 -7.55 6.30 1.38
CA ASP A 117 -7.25 4.99 0.82
C ASP A 117 -6.03 4.39 1.54
N SER A 118 -5.85 3.07 1.44
CA SER A 118 -4.81 2.36 2.18
C SER A 118 -4.30 1.13 1.45
N ALA A 119 -3.06 0.77 1.74
CA ALA A 119 -2.46 -0.46 1.28
C ALA A 119 -1.58 -1.09 2.34
N THR A 120 -1.32 -2.39 2.20
CA THR A 120 -0.34 -3.11 3.00
C THR A 120 0.72 -3.72 2.11
N PHE A 121 1.99 -3.45 2.38
CA PHE A 121 3.11 -3.99 1.61
C PHE A 121 4.18 -4.54 2.56
N THR A 122 5.08 -5.38 2.05
CA THR A 122 6.18 -5.94 2.84
C THR A 122 7.50 -5.40 2.33
N VAL A 123 8.34 -4.93 3.25
CA VAL A 123 9.73 -4.59 2.98
C VAL A 123 10.59 -5.81 3.30
N ASP A 124 11.30 -6.29 2.30
CA ASP A 124 12.19 -7.45 2.35
C ASP A 124 13.49 -7.11 1.61
N MET A 125 14.49 -6.62 2.34
CA MET A 125 15.69 -6.06 1.75
C MET A 125 16.71 -7.16 1.45
N VAL A 126 17.21 -7.19 0.22
CA VAL A 126 18.28 -8.14 -0.18
C VAL A 126 19.55 -8.05 0.67
N SER A 127 19.77 -6.92 1.35
CA SER A 127 20.92 -6.67 2.23
C SER A 127 20.78 -7.27 3.63
N VAL A 128 19.56 -7.60 4.05
CA VAL A 128 19.29 -8.23 5.35
C VAL A 128 18.84 -9.67 5.10
N PRO A 129 19.68 -10.66 5.41
CA PRO A 129 19.34 -12.03 5.07
C PRO A 129 18.18 -12.52 5.96
N ASN A 130 17.13 -13.07 5.32
CA ASN A 130 16.04 -13.82 5.96
C ASN A 130 16.50 -15.20 6.46
N ILE A 131 17.56 -15.22 7.27
CA ILE A 131 18.07 -16.45 7.87
C ILE A 131 17.39 -16.70 9.20
N CYS A 132 16.87 -17.90 9.37
CA CYS A 132 16.53 -18.41 10.69
C CYS A 132 17.79 -18.36 11.57
N PRO A 133 17.68 -17.98 12.86
CA PRO A 133 18.82 -18.05 13.76
C PRO A 133 19.34 -19.49 13.79
N ALA A 134 20.66 -19.66 13.66
CA ALA A 134 21.30 -20.96 13.70
C ALA A 134 20.89 -21.69 14.99
N ARG A 135 20.29 -22.87 14.86
CA ARG A 135 20.02 -23.76 15.97
C ARG A 135 20.95 -24.96 15.90
N ASN A 136 21.19 -25.59 17.05
CA ASN A 136 22.05 -26.77 17.18
C ASN A 136 23.48 -26.55 16.64
N LEU A 137 24.13 -25.47 17.07
CA LEU A 137 25.55 -25.26 16.78
C LEU A 137 26.37 -26.33 17.53
N ASP A 138 26.89 -27.30 16.78
CA ASP A 138 27.82 -28.30 17.31
C ASP A 138 29.25 -28.00 16.84
N VAL A 139 30.19 -28.14 17.77
CA VAL A 139 31.63 -27.97 17.51
C VAL A 139 32.30 -29.31 17.72
N VAL A 140 32.81 -29.88 16.64
CA VAL A 140 33.62 -31.10 16.71
C VAL A 140 35.08 -30.73 16.51
N ALA A 141 35.90 -31.01 17.53
CA ALA A 141 37.34 -30.87 17.42
C ALA A 141 37.90 -31.94 16.46
N GLY A 142 38.67 -31.50 15.48
CA GLY A 142 39.42 -32.39 14.59
C GLY A 142 40.91 -32.24 14.78
N ASP A 143 41.67 -33.26 14.37
CA ASP A 143 43.12 -33.36 14.59
C ASP A 143 43.96 -32.28 13.89
N ALA A 144 43.34 -31.38 13.12
CA ALA A 144 43.97 -30.21 12.50
C ALA A 144 43.04 -29.01 12.21
N ARG A 145 41.71 -29.21 12.19
CA ARG A 145 40.69 -28.17 11.96
C ARG A 145 39.45 -28.45 12.79
N ASN A 146 38.81 -27.41 13.31
CA ASN A 146 37.48 -27.51 13.91
C ASN A 146 36.43 -27.44 12.80
N PHE A 147 35.38 -28.25 12.91
CA PHE A 147 34.24 -28.19 12.01
C PHE A 147 33.04 -27.59 12.75
N LEU A 148 32.43 -26.58 12.15
CA LEU A 148 31.16 -26.00 12.59
C LEU A 148 30.04 -26.53 11.71
N TYR A 149 28.99 -27.06 12.33
CA TYR A 149 27.78 -27.48 11.66
C TYR A 149 26.56 -26.85 12.33
N TRP A 150 25.52 -26.56 11.55
CA TRP A 150 24.21 -26.13 12.02
C TRP A 150 23.12 -26.87 11.24
N SER A 151 21.98 -27.14 11.87
CA SER A 151 20.83 -27.88 11.30
C SER A 151 19.52 -27.13 11.50
#